data_AF-A0AA97GJW5-F1
#
_entry.id   AF-A0AA97GJW5-F1
#
_cell.length_a   1.000
_cell.length_b   1.000
_cell.length_c   1.000
_cell.angle_alpha   90.00
_cell.angle_beta   90.00
_cell.angle_gamma   90.00
#
_symmetry.space_group_name_H-M   'P 1'
#
loop_
_entity.id
_entity.type
_entity.pdbx_description
1 polymer ?
#
loop_
_entity_poly.entity_id
_entity_poly.type
_entity_poly.pdbx_seq_one_letter_code
_entity_poly.pdbx_strand_id
1 'polypeptide(L)'
;MYALKLMTERNGRKVEESHYLGKMYRLEFYPVVDNPDIVARLEYTTKDGVPAFDIKRTDHAYITTVTGDTVRVICRGKTPSH
;
A
#
# COMPACT_ATOMS: atom_id res chain seq x y z
N MET A 1 -20.95 -5.79 15.60
CA MET A 1 -19.76 -4.97 15.89
C MET A 1 -19.39 -4.26 14.61
N TYR A 2 -19.28 -2.94 14.60
CA TYR A 2 -18.92 -2.16 13.41
C TYR A 2 -17.57 -1.49 13.66
N ALA A 3 -16.66 -1.56 12.69
CA ALA A 3 -15.41 -0.81 12.71
C ALA A 3 -15.52 0.32 11.69
N LEU A 4 -15.33 1.56 12.13
CA LEU A 4 -15.27 2.72 11.26
C LEU A 4 -13.81 2.93 10.84
N LYS A 5 -13.54 2.92 9.53
CA LYS A 5 -12.22 3.26 8.97
C LYS A 5 -12.35 4.49 8.09
N LEU A 6 -11.58 5.53 8.40
CA LEU A 6 -11.53 6.75 7.59
C LEU A 6 -10.77 6.46 6.29
N MET A 7 -11.38 6.78 5.15
CA MET A 7 -10.72 6.75 3.84
C MET A 7 -10.41 8.17 3.43
N THR A 8 -9.20 8.41 2.93
CA THR A 8 -8.79 9.71 2.39
C THR A 8 -8.74 9.64 0.87
N GLU A 9 -9.12 10.73 0.19
CA GLU A 9 -9.04 10.80 -1.27
C GLU A 9 -7.76 11.54 -1.67
N ARG A 10 -7.03 10.96 -2.63
CA ARG A 10 -5.78 11.51 -3.13
C ARG A 10 -5.64 11.28 -4.63
N ASN A 11 -5.44 12.34 -5.40
CA ASN A 11 -5.27 12.28 -6.85
C ASN A 11 -6.38 11.45 -7.53
N GLY A 12 -7.63 11.56 -7.04
CA GLY A 12 -8.79 10.80 -7.52
C GLY A 12 -8.85 9.33 -7.08
N ARG A 13 -8.01 8.91 -6.12
CA ARG A 13 -7.99 7.54 -5.58
C ARG A 13 -8.35 7.55 -4.09
N LYS A 14 -9.16 6.59 -3.65
CA LYS A 14 -9.40 6.36 -2.23
C LYS A 14 -8.25 5.57 -1.62
N VAL A 15 -7.72 6.07 -0.52
CA VAL A 15 -6.62 5.51 0.26
C VAL A 15 -7.17 5.10 1.62
N GLU A 16 -7.00 3.83 1.98
CA GLU A 16 -7.38 3.33 3.30
C GLU A 16 -6.39 3.74 4.38
N GLU A 17 -5.11 3.79 4.04
CA GLU A 17 -4.01 4.05 4.97
C GLU A 17 -2.77 4.47 4.18
N SER A 18 -1.98 5.39 4.73
CA SER A 18 -0.71 5.80 4.12
C SER A 18 0.40 5.88 5.16
N HIS A 19 1.57 5.38 4.81
CA HIS A 19 2.78 5.46 5.64
C HIS A 19 3.92 6.06 4.86
N TYR A 20 4.71 6.89 5.53
CA TYR A 20 6.01 7.32 5.05
C TYR A 20 7.07 6.36 5.58
N LEU A 21 7.82 5.73 4.68
CA LEU A 21 8.94 4.85 5.01
C LEU A 21 10.23 5.66 4.83
N GLY A 22 10.71 6.22 5.93
CA GLY A 22 11.76 7.24 5.90
C GLY A 22 11.29 8.51 5.20
N LYS A 23 12.21 9.20 4.51
CA LYS A 23 11.92 10.49 3.85
C LYS A 23 11.52 10.38 2.39
N MET A 24 11.73 9.22 1.76
CA MET A 24 11.69 9.11 0.29
C MET A 24 10.58 8.20 -0.23
N TYR A 25 10.09 7.28 0.60
CA TYR A 25 9.09 6.30 0.19
C TYR A 25 7.76 6.59 0.88
N ARG A 26 6.68 6.42 0.12
CA ARG A 26 5.32 6.44 0.63
C ARG A 26 4.62 5.15 0.22
N LEU A 27 4.00 4.49 1.18
CA LEU A 27 3.19 3.31 0.98
C LEU A 27 1.72 3.69 1.18
N GLU A 28 0.89 3.43 0.18
CA GLU A 28 -0.56 3.66 0.25
C GLU A 28 -1.29 2.33 0.13
N PHE A 29 -2.26 2.08 1.01
CA PHE A 29 -3.15 0.92 0.94
C PHE A 29 -4.46 1.32 0.28
N TYR A 30 -4.95 0.44 -0.58
CA TYR A 30 -6.18 0.70 -1.32
C TYR A 30 -7.33 -0.21 -0.87
N PRO A 31 -8.56 0.32 -0.88
CA PRO A 31 -9.74 -0.48 -0.58
C PRO A 31 -10.03 -1.46 -1.71
N VAL A 32 -10.46 -2.66 -1.33
CA VAL A 32 -10.78 -3.76 -2.27
C VAL A 32 -11.82 -3.34 -3.30
N VAL A 33 -12.80 -2.54 -2.88
CA VAL A 33 -13.94 -2.14 -3.71
C VAL A 33 -13.54 -1.26 -4.89
N ASP A 34 -12.51 -0.43 -4.71
CA ASP A 34 -12.03 0.45 -5.79
C ASP A 34 -10.81 -0.18 -6.51
N ASN A 35 -10.05 -1.06 -5.83
CA ASN A 35 -8.86 -1.73 -6.38
C ASN A 35 -8.88 -3.22 -6.01
N PRO A 36 -9.53 -4.08 -6.84
CA PRO A 36 -9.69 -5.49 -6.53
C PRO A 36 -8.36 -6.25 -6.57
N ASP A 37 -7.43 -5.88 -7.45
CA ASP A 37 -6.18 -6.63 -7.65
C ASP A 37 -4.98 -6.05 -6.89
N ILE A 38 -5.00 -4.75 -6.59
CA ILE A 38 -3.90 -4.03 -5.94
C ILE A 38 -4.23 -3.81 -4.48
N VAL A 39 -3.31 -4.21 -3.59
CA VAL A 39 -3.49 -4.04 -2.15
C VAL A 39 -2.82 -2.78 -1.64
N ALA A 40 -1.68 -2.44 -2.23
CA ALA A 40 -0.90 -1.29 -1.86
C ALA A 40 -0.07 -0.79 -3.04
N ARG A 41 0.36 0.46 -2.98
CA ARG A 41 1.30 1.07 -3.91
C ARG A 41 2.42 1.73 -3.14
N LEU A 42 3.64 1.41 -3.53
CA LEU A 42 4.85 2.06 -3.05
C LEU A 42 5.24 3.13 -4.05
N GLU A 43 5.26 4.39 -3.61
CA GLU A 43 5.74 5.52 -4.40
C GLU A 43 7.07 6.00 -3.83
N TYR A 44 8.02 6.25 -4.71
CA TYR A 44 9.33 6.78 -4.38
C TYR A 44 9.46 8.16 -5.00
N THR A 45 9.75 9.20 -4.22
CA THR A 45 9.93 10.55 -4.78
C THR A 45 11.40 10.76 -5.15
N THR A 46 11.70 10.90 -6.44
CA THR A 46 13.02 11.31 -6.93
C THR A 46 12.98 12.74 -7.48
N LYS A 47 14.15 13.33 -7.74
CA LYS A 47 14.26 14.60 -8.46
C LYS A 47 13.68 14.53 -9.87
N ASP A 48 13.68 13.34 -10.48
CA ASP A 48 13.35 13.12 -11.90
C ASP A 48 11.94 12.53 -12.10
N GLY A 49 11.18 12.31 -11.02
CA GLY A 49 9.81 11.81 -11.08
C GLY A 49 9.36 11.06 -9.83
N VAL A 50 8.22 10.39 -9.93
CA VAL A 50 7.70 9.52 -8.86
C VAL A 50 7.52 8.09 -9.40
N PRO A 51 8.59 7.27 -9.42
CA PRO A 51 8.45 5.85 -9.66
C PRO A 51 7.47 5.23 -8.66
N ALA A 52 6.62 4.33 -9.15
CA ALA A 52 5.64 3.67 -8.34
C ALA A 52 5.54 2.18 -8.67
N PHE A 53 5.35 1.37 -7.63
CA PHE A 53 5.24 -0.08 -7.71
C PHE A 53 3.93 -0.49 -7.07
N ASP A 54 3.07 -1.15 -7.84
CA ASP A 54 1.83 -1.71 -7.33
C ASP A 54 2.10 -3.12 -6.77
N ILE A 55 1.61 -3.35 -5.55
CA ILE A 55 1.69 -4.63 -4.85
C ILE A 55 0.35 -5.31 -5.03
N LYS A 56 0.33 -6.46 -5.71
CA LYS A 56 -0.89 -7.21 -5.97
C LYS A 56 -1.28 -8.03 -4.75
N ARG A 57 -2.55 -8.43 -4.68
CA ARG A 57 -3.06 -9.32 -3.62
C ARG A 57 -2.39 -10.69 -3.59
N THR A 58 -1.88 -11.14 -4.72
CA THR A 58 -1.16 -12.40 -4.88
C THR A 58 0.32 -12.29 -4.48
N ASP A 59 0.82 -11.08 -4.30
CA ASP A 59 2.23 -10.86 -4.01
C ASP A 59 2.47 -11.03 -2.51
N HIS A 60 3.66 -11.53 -2.18
CA HIS A 60 4.21 -11.44 -0.84
C HIS A 60 5.26 -10.33 -0.85
N ALA A 61 4.93 -9.20 -0.24
CA ALA A 61 5.84 -8.06 -0.16
C ALA A 61 6.30 -7.83 1.29
N TYR A 62 7.61 -7.60 1.42
CA TYR A 62 8.29 -7.32 2.68
C TYR A 62 8.97 -5.97 2.56
N ILE A 63 8.82 -5.15 3.60
CA ILE A 63 9.51 -3.87 3.71
C ILE A 63 10.59 -4.04 4.77
N THR A 64 11.84 -4.01 4.34
CA THR A 64 13.01 -4.18 5.20
C THR A 64 13.82 -2.90 5.22
N THR A 65 14.26 -2.47 6.41
CA THR A 65 15.18 -1.35 6.55
C THR A 65 16.55 -1.70 5.97
N VAL A 66 17.39 -0.69 5.74
CA VAL A 66 18.79 -0.91 5.34
C VAL A 66 19.58 -1.67 6.41
N THR A 67 19.17 -1.60 7.68
CA THR A 67 19.76 -2.37 8.79
C THR A 67 19.31 -3.83 8.84
N GLY A 68 18.37 -4.24 7.97
CA GLY A 68 17.89 -5.62 7.86
C GLY A 68 16.60 -5.91 8.64
N ASP A 69 15.99 -4.92 9.29
CA ASP A 69 14.78 -5.11 10.09
C ASP A 69 13.53 -5.09 9.19
N THR A 70 12.69 -6.12 9.28
CA THR A 70 11.40 -6.11 8.57
C THR A 70 10.40 -5.22 9.32
N VAL A 71 10.01 -4.11 8.71
CA VAL A 71 9.08 -3.12 9.28
C VAL A 71 7.63 -3.53 9.03
N ARG A 72 7.35 -4.15 7.88
CA ARG A 72 5.98 -4.55 7.52
C ARG A 72 5.95 -5.68 6.50
N VAL A 73 5.01 -6.59 6.70
CA VAL A 73 4.64 -7.63 5.73
C VAL A 73 3.29 -7.27 5.12
N ILE A 74 3.20 -7.36 3.80
CA ILE A 74 1.97 -7.11 3.05
C ILE A 74 1.56 -8.43 2.41
N CYS A 75 0.51 -9.04 2.96
CA CYS A 75 -0.18 -10.17 2.37
C CYS A 75 -1.65 -10.08 2.77
N ARG A 76 -2.55 -9.88 1.80
CA ARG A 76 -4.01 -9.92 2.05
C ARG A 76 -4.68 -11.14 1.42
N GLY A 77 -3.93 -11.95 0.66
CA GLY A 77 -4.48 -13.10 -0.06
C GLY A 77 -5.56 -12.72 -1.07
N LYS A 78 -6.12 -13.72 -1.76
CA LYS A 78 -7.34 -13.52 -2.55
C LYS A 78 -8.52 -13.40 -1.60
N THR A 79 -9.39 -12.43 -1.87
CA THR A 79 -10.70 -12.37 -1.20
C THR A 79 -11.44 -13.68 -1.51
N PRO A 80 -12.00 -14.39 -0.52
CA PRO A 80 -12.78 -15.59 -0.78
C PRO A 80 -13.92 -15.25 -1.75
N SER A 81 -14.02 -15.98 -2.85
CA SER A 81 -15.19 -15.93 -3.71
C SER A 81 -16.35 -16.56 -2.94
N HIS A 82 -17.31 -15.73 -2.51
CA HIS A 82 -18.62 -16.19 -2.06
C HIS A 82 -19.53 -16.48 -3.25
#